data_AF-A0A1I2N630-F1
#
_entry.id   AF-A0A1I2N630-F1
#
_cell.length_a   1.000
_cell.length_b   1.000
_cell.length_c   1.000
_cell.angle_alpha   90.00
_cell.angle_beta   90.00
_cell.angle_gamma   90.00
#
_symmetry.space_group_name_H-M   'P 1'
#
loop_
_entity.id
_entity.type
_entity.pdbx_description
1 polymer ?
#
loop_
_entity_poly.entity_id
_entity_poly.type
_entity_poly.pdbx_seq_one_letter_code
_entity_poly.pdbx_strand_id
1 'polypeptide(L)'
;MKFWRCTVCGWLHEGDNPPEHCPRCGAPAEKFELVDMAEYDLADEEAAAPVVKELTEADKNRIQPALYRISYGLFIVGSKDGDKINAQTCNTVFQITSTPMRVVVGVNKNNLTNDYIKKSGVFTVCILGQEDRQMVGQFGYRSGREINKFENVKYSIGVTGAPIIDQCIAYLECRVDSELTIDVGTHTMFVGEVIEGNVKNESEPMTYAFYRQNKNKPAKTPAAKQWRCKVCGYIHTGEEPPETCPVCGAPSSEFELVQ
;
A
#
# COMPACT_ATOMS: atom_id res chain seq x y z
N MET A 1 37.80 -21.71 30.56
CA MET A 1 36.79 -20.68 30.89
C MET A 1 35.49 -21.40 31.17
N LYS A 2 34.78 -21.08 32.25
CA LYS A 2 33.53 -21.76 32.64
C LYS A 2 32.34 -20.86 32.32
N PHE A 3 31.26 -21.48 31.87
CA PHE A 3 30.01 -20.80 31.58
C PHE A 3 28.89 -21.41 32.42
N TRP A 4 27.99 -20.58 32.91
CA TRP A 4 26.88 -20.98 33.75
C TRP A 4 25.57 -20.49 33.13
N ARG A 5 24.62 -21.39 32.92
CA ARG A 5 23.29 -21.05 32.37
C ARG A 5 22.24 -21.07 33.46
N CYS A 6 21.45 -20.00 33.55
CA CYS A 6 20.28 -19.96 34.41
C CYS A 6 19.20 -20.89 33.84
N THR A 7 18.88 -21.98 34.55
CA THR A 7 17.84 -22.96 34.16
C THR A 7 16.42 -22.39 34.14
N VAL A 8 16.20 -21.19 34.70
CA VAL A 8 14.89 -20.53 34.73
C VAL A 8 14.64 -19.65 33.51
N CYS A 9 15.66 -18.94 33.01
CA CYS A 9 15.48 -17.92 31.95
C CYS A 9 16.52 -17.98 30.81
N GLY A 10 17.46 -18.92 30.86
CA GLY A 10 18.48 -19.11 29.83
C GLY A 10 19.59 -18.07 29.80
N TRP A 11 19.66 -17.14 30.76
CA TRP A 11 20.76 -16.16 30.82
C TRP A 11 22.11 -16.84 31.12
N LEU A 12 23.17 -16.41 30.43
CA LEU A 12 24.52 -16.97 30.50
C LEU A 12 25.47 -16.05 31.29
N HIS A 13 26.26 -16.66 32.17
CA HIS A 13 27.34 -16.02 32.91
C HIS A 13 28.68 -16.65 32.58
N GLU A 14 29.69 -15.81 32.37
CA GLU A 14 31.07 -16.23 32.21
C GLU A 14 31.83 -15.99 33.52
N GLY A 15 32.39 -17.05 34.10
CA GLY A 15 33.08 -16.97 35.39
C GLY A 15 33.35 -18.34 36.00
N ASP A 16 34.28 -18.40 36.95
CA ASP A 16 34.67 -19.65 37.61
C ASP A 16 33.52 -20.29 38.43
N ASN A 17 32.57 -19.46 38.88
CA ASN A 17 31.40 -19.82 39.70
C ASN A 17 30.14 -19.11 39.17
N PRO A 18 28.92 -19.65 39.39
CA PRO A 18 27.69 -18.94 39.04
C PRO A 18 27.46 -17.75 39.97
N PRO A 19 26.73 -16.72 39.54
CA PRO A 19 26.38 -15.59 40.41
C PRO A 19 25.40 -16.03 41.51
N GLU A 20 25.38 -15.32 42.63
CA GLU A 20 24.44 -15.58 43.73
C GLU A 20 22.98 -15.49 43.28
N HIS A 21 22.68 -14.56 42.38
CA HIS A 21 21.35 -14.36 41.79
C HIS A 21 21.46 -14.06 40.29
N CYS A 22 20.52 -14.58 39.51
CA CYS A 22 20.40 -14.25 38.10
C CYS A 22 20.00 -12.79 37.92
N PRO A 23 20.79 -11.95 37.22
CA PRO A 23 20.46 -10.55 37.00
C PRO A 23 19.23 -10.34 36.12
N ARG A 24 18.80 -11.39 35.38
CA ARG A 24 17.62 -11.33 34.51
C ARG A 24 16.32 -11.69 35.23
N CYS A 25 16.31 -12.73 36.06
CA CYS A 25 15.08 -13.27 36.65
C CYS A 25 15.10 -13.45 38.17
N GLY A 26 16.22 -13.12 38.84
CA GLY A 26 16.37 -13.23 40.29
C GLY A 26 16.52 -14.67 40.82
N ALA A 27 16.61 -15.69 39.96
CA ALA A 27 16.80 -17.07 40.39
C ALA A 27 18.13 -17.24 41.17
N PRO A 28 18.15 -18.02 42.26
CA PRO A 28 19.34 -18.20 43.09
C PRO A 28 20.42 -19.05 42.38
N ALA A 29 21.66 -19.01 42.87
CA ALA A 29 22.82 -19.74 42.31
C ALA A 29 22.57 -21.23 42.05
N GLU A 30 21.77 -21.90 42.88
CA GLU A 30 21.38 -23.31 42.73
C GLU A 30 20.61 -23.61 41.44
N LYS A 31 20.07 -22.57 40.79
CA LYS A 31 19.39 -22.66 39.49
C LYS A 31 20.32 -22.45 38.30
N PHE A 32 21.64 -22.41 38.52
CA PHE A 32 22.63 -22.39 37.46
C PHE A 32 23.25 -23.76 37.25
N GLU A 33 23.40 -24.14 36.00
CA GLU A 33 24.14 -25.34 35.60
C GLU A 33 25.41 -24.95 34.86
N LEU A 34 26.47 -25.71 35.07
CA LEU A 34 27.72 -25.55 34.32
C LEU A 34 27.49 -26.00 32.88
N VAL A 35 27.80 -25.14 31.95
CA VAL A 35 27.73 -25.42 30.52
C VAL A 35 29.12 -25.81 30.06
N ASP A 36 29.26 -27.03 29.53
CA ASP A 36 30.41 -27.38 28.73
C ASP A 36 30.26 -26.73 27.35
N MET A 37 31.10 -25.73 27.06
CA MET A 37 31.09 -25.05 25.76
C MET A 37 31.55 -25.96 24.61
N ALA A 38 32.11 -27.14 24.90
CA ALA A 38 32.39 -28.17 23.91
C ALA A 38 31.14 -29.01 23.54
N GLU A 39 30.15 -29.10 24.42
CA GLU A 39 28.82 -29.70 24.13
C GLU A 39 27.78 -28.65 23.72
N TYR A 40 28.01 -27.37 24.06
CA TYR A 40 27.36 -26.21 23.47
C TYR A 40 27.96 -25.92 22.09
N ASP A 41 28.01 -26.95 21.26
CA ASP A 41 28.11 -26.77 19.83
C ASP A 41 27.02 -25.77 19.45
N LEU A 42 27.37 -24.78 18.62
CA LEU A 42 26.46 -23.76 18.08
C LEU A 42 25.40 -24.37 17.14
N ALA A 43 25.03 -25.63 17.35
CA ALA A 43 24.38 -26.56 16.44
C ALA A 43 22.84 -26.55 16.53
N ASP A 44 22.23 -25.48 17.04
CA ASP A 44 20.82 -25.15 16.71
C ASP A 44 20.68 -23.83 15.92
N GLU A 45 21.81 -23.19 15.57
CA GLU A 45 21.88 -22.20 14.48
C GLU A 45 22.97 -22.60 13.47
N GLU A 46 23.08 -23.88 13.13
CA GLU A 46 23.30 -24.16 11.70
C GLU A 46 22.06 -23.58 11.01
N ALA A 47 22.17 -22.33 10.55
CA ALA A 47 21.25 -21.75 9.61
C ALA A 47 21.09 -22.81 8.52
N ALA A 48 19.97 -23.56 8.59
CA ALA A 48 19.72 -24.67 7.70
C ALA A 48 20.05 -24.16 6.30
N ALA A 49 21.02 -24.81 5.64
CA ALA A 49 21.49 -24.36 4.33
C ALA A 49 20.25 -23.99 3.52
N PRO A 50 20.20 -22.80 2.90
CA PRO A 50 18.98 -22.28 2.31
C PRO A 50 18.36 -23.37 1.45
N VAL A 51 17.05 -23.59 1.59
CA VAL A 51 16.34 -24.61 0.81
C VAL A 51 16.34 -24.14 -0.66
N VAL A 52 17.40 -24.48 -1.38
CA VAL A 52 17.57 -24.12 -2.79
C VAL A 52 16.99 -25.25 -3.62
N LYS A 53 15.73 -25.12 -4.00
CA LYS A 53 15.11 -25.93 -5.05
C LYS A 53 15.04 -25.11 -6.33
N GLU A 54 15.72 -25.55 -7.39
CA GLU A 54 15.49 -25.01 -8.72
C GLU A 54 14.08 -25.36 -9.22
N LEU A 55 13.34 -24.36 -9.70
CA LEU A 55 11.98 -24.56 -10.18
C LEU A 55 11.97 -25.02 -11.64
N THR A 56 11.45 -26.23 -11.86
CA THR A 56 11.12 -26.73 -13.20
C THR A 56 9.95 -25.93 -13.82
N GLU A 57 9.75 -26.02 -15.13
CA GLU A 57 8.57 -25.42 -15.78
C GLU A 57 7.24 -25.98 -15.23
N ALA A 58 7.21 -27.28 -14.89
CA ALA A 58 6.06 -27.89 -14.24
C ALA A 58 5.79 -27.27 -12.85
N ASP A 59 6.84 -27.00 -12.07
CA ASP A 59 6.71 -26.30 -10.80
C ASP A 59 6.19 -24.87 -10.99
N LYS A 60 6.75 -24.11 -11.95
CA LYS A 60 6.30 -22.74 -12.24
C LYS A 60 4.81 -22.72 -12.61
N ASN A 61 4.37 -23.62 -13.49
CA ASN A 61 2.97 -23.74 -13.90
C ASN A 61 2.05 -24.08 -12.72
N ARG A 62 2.51 -24.89 -11.75
CA ARG A 62 1.75 -25.24 -10.55
C ARG A 62 1.73 -24.11 -9.50
N ILE A 63 2.83 -23.36 -9.35
CA ILE A 63 3.00 -22.31 -8.32
C ILE A 63 2.37 -20.98 -8.76
N GLN A 64 2.47 -20.63 -10.04
CA GLN A 64 2.00 -19.34 -10.56
C GLN A 64 0.52 -19.06 -10.23
N PRO A 65 -0.42 -20.03 -10.30
CA PRO A 65 -1.79 -19.83 -9.84
C PRO A 65 -1.93 -19.46 -8.36
N ALA A 66 -1.02 -19.92 -7.49
CA ALA A 66 -1.00 -19.54 -6.08
C ALA A 66 -0.58 -18.07 -5.90
N LEU A 67 0.37 -17.57 -6.70
CA LEU A 67 0.74 -16.14 -6.69
C LEU A 67 -0.45 -15.25 -7.06
N TYR A 68 -1.33 -15.72 -7.96
CA TYR A 68 -2.56 -14.99 -8.31
C TYR A 68 -3.63 -14.98 -7.21
N ARG A 69 -3.44 -15.69 -6.10
CA ARG A 69 -4.32 -15.64 -4.92
C ARG A 69 -3.92 -14.56 -3.92
N ILE A 70 -2.75 -13.96 -4.06
CA ILE A 70 -2.36 -12.79 -3.25
C ILE A 70 -3.29 -11.64 -3.63
N SER A 71 -3.95 -11.05 -2.62
CA SER A 71 -4.83 -9.91 -2.80
C SER A 71 -4.04 -8.62 -2.92
N TYR A 72 -4.53 -7.69 -3.73
CA TYR A 72 -3.93 -6.38 -3.94
C TYR A 72 -5.01 -5.31 -4.09
N GLY A 73 -4.73 -4.11 -3.58
CA GLY A 73 -5.44 -2.90 -3.99
C GLY A 73 -5.04 -2.46 -5.41
N LEU A 74 -5.71 -1.43 -5.91
CA LEU A 74 -5.33 -0.73 -7.13
C LEU A 74 -5.11 0.75 -6.86
N PHE A 75 -3.97 1.22 -7.33
CA PHE A 75 -3.45 2.55 -7.05
C PHE A 75 -2.95 3.18 -8.34
N ILE A 76 -2.92 4.51 -8.37
CA ILE A 76 -2.11 5.25 -9.33
C ILE A 76 -0.87 5.76 -8.60
N VAL A 77 0.31 5.35 -9.05
CA VAL A 77 1.59 5.84 -8.52
C VAL A 77 2.15 6.88 -9.47
N GLY A 78 2.33 8.10 -8.95
CA GLY A 78 2.80 9.27 -9.68
C GLY A 78 4.19 9.72 -9.23
N SER A 79 4.93 10.37 -10.13
CA SER A 79 6.21 11.02 -9.81
C SER A 79 6.55 12.07 -10.89
N LYS A 80 7.71 12.73 -10.76
CA LYS A 80 8.13 13.82 -11.64
C LYS A 80 9.60 13.73 -12.06
N ASP A 81 9.96 14.50 -13.09
CA ASP A 81 11.33 14.81 -13.52
C ASP A 81 11.38 16.28 -13.95
N GLY A 82 11.91 17.14 -13.08
CA GLY A 82 11.73 18.59 -13.20
C GLY A 82 10.24 18.96 -13.21
N ASP A 83 9.81 19.69 -14.24
CA ASP A 83 8.40 20.10 -14.44
C ASP A 83 7.55 19.01 -15.11
N LYS A 84 8.15 17.91 -15.56
CA LYS A 84 7.42 16.82 -16.22
C LYS A 84 6.84 15.88 -15.17
N ILE A 85 5.60 15.46 -15.36
CA ILE A 85 4.91 14.49 -14.51
C ILE A 85 4.63 13.19 -15.27
N ASN A 86 4.60 12.07 -14.56
CA ASN A 86 4.14 10.80 -15.09
C ASN A 86 3.50 9.94 -13.98
N ALA A 87 2.60 9.05 -14.36
CA ALA A 87 2.03 8.07 -13.43
C ALA A 87 1.76 6.72 -14.10
N GLN A 88 1.49 5.72 -13.27
CA GLN A 88 1.12 4.38 -13.71
C GLN A 88 0.07 3.77 -12.78
N THR A 89 -0.70 2.82 -13.30
CA THR A 89 -1.42 1.88 -12.44
C THR A 89 -0.42 0.96 -11.74
N CYS A 90 -0.56 0.80 -10.43
CA CYS A 90 0.23 -0.11 -9.61
C CYS A 90 -0.69 -0.87 -8.65
N ASN A 91 -0.46 -2.16 -8.47
CA ASN A 91 -1.15 -2.98 -7.47
C ASN A 91 -0.22 -3.38 -6.31
N THR A 92 1.11 -3.31 -6.51
CA THR A 92 2.11 -3.60 -5.48
C THR A 92 2.36 -2.37 -4.62
N VAL A 93 1.40 -2.07 -3.73
CA VAL A 93 1.52 -1.05 -2.69
C VAL A 93 1.02 -1.64 -1.36
N PHE A 94 1.77 -1.45 -0.29
CA PHE A 94 1.35 -1.82 1.08
C PHE A 94 2.06 -0.97 2.12
N GLN A 95 1.40 -0.79 3.28
CA GLN A 95 2.02 -0.15 4.44
C GLN A 95 2.96 -1.12 5.14
N ILE A 96 4.17 -0.66 5.49
CA ILE A 96 5.16 -1.48 6.21
C ILE A 96 5.27 -1.10 7.68
N THR A 97 5.18 0.19 8.01
CA THR A 97 5.26 0.68 9.39
C THR A 97 4.28 1.83 9.62
N SER A 98 3.83 1.98 10.86
CA SER A 98 3.06 3.13 11.34
C SER A 98 3.92 4.17 12.05
N THR A 99 5.11 3.80 12.53
CA THR A 99 6.05 4.72 13.19
C THR A 99 7.49 4.36 12.83
N PRO A 100 8.14 5.09 11.90
CA PRO A 100 7.57 6.15 11.04
C PRO A 100 6.51 5.59 10.07
N MET A 101 5.62 6.46 9.56
CA MET A 101 4.65 6.05 8.54
C MET A 101 5.36 5.76 7.23
N ARG A 102 5.39 4.49 6.81
CA ARG A 102 6.05 4.09 5.56
C ARG A 102 5.19 3.15 4.73
N VAL A 103 5.31 3.31 3.42
CA VAL A 103 4.72 2.43 2.41
C VAL A 103 5.79 1.92 1.47
N VAL A 104 5.51 0.77 0.85
CA VAL A 104 6.37 0.17 -0.17
C VAL A 104 5.64 0.23 -1.50
N VAL A 105 6.34 0.58 -2.57
CA VAL A 105 5.85 0.46 -3.95
C VAL A 105 6.80 -0.38 -4.80
N GLY A 106 6.25 -1.38 -5.49
CA GLY A 106 6.96 -2.20 -6.46
C GLY A 106 6.72 -1.70 -7.88
N VAL A 107 7.76 -1.19 -8.55
CA VAL A 107 7.62 -0.56 -9.86
C VAL A 107 8.53 -1.20 -10.89
N ASN A 108 7.94 -1.66 -12.00
CA ASN A 108 8.69 -2.26 -13.12
C ASN A 108 9.71 -1.28 -13.68
N LYS A 109 10.96 -1.72 -13.87
CA LYS A 109 12.08 -0.87 -14.33
C LYS A 109 11.88 -0.29 -15.73
N ASN A 110 11.03 -0.89 -16.56
CA ASN A 110 10.75 -0.39 -17.90
C ASN A 110 9.76 0.80 -17.90
N ASN A 111 9.02 1.00 -16.80
CA ASN A 111 8.01 2.04 -16.71
C ASN A 111 8.67 3.40 -16.46
N LEU A 112 8.24 4.43 -17.21
CA LEU A 112 8.74 5.81 -17.04
C LEU A 112 8.61 6.32 -15.59
N THR A 113 7.59 5.88 -14.87
CA THR A 113 7.42 6.22 -13.45
C THR A 113 8.59 5.72 -12.60
N ASN A 114 9.21 4.58 -12.92
CA ASN A 114 10.41 4.10 -12.21
C ASN A 114 11.54 5.13 -12.30
N ASP A 115 11.82 5.59 -13.53
CA ASP A 115 12.86 6.59 -13.78
C ASP A 115 12.59 7.88 -12.99
N TYR A 116 11.33 8.33 -13.00
CA TYR A 116 10.95 9.58 -12.34
C TYR A 116 11.09 9.46 -10.82
N ILE A 117 10.70 8.33 -10.22
CA ILE A 117 10.88 8.08 -8.79
C ILE A 117 12.38 8.09 -8.45
N LYS A 118 13.22 7.39 -9.24
CA LYS A 118 14.67 7.36 -9.01
C LYS A 118 15.31 8.74 -9.10
N LYS A 119 14.89 9.58 -10.05
CA LYS A 119 15.46 10.92 -10.25
C LYS A 119 15.00 11.91 -9.19
N SER A 120 13.71 11.88 -8.86
CA SER A 120 13.11 12.90 -7.98
C SER A 120 13.16 12.53 -6.49
N GLY A 121 13.31 11.25 -6.16
CA GLY A 121 13.26 10.78 -4.77
C GLY A 121 11.87 10.92 -4.14
N VAL A 122 10.81 11.09 -4.94
CA VAL A 122 9.43 11.23 -4.44
C VAL A 122 8.44 10.42 -5.27
N PHE A 123 7.34 10.03 -4.64
CA PHE A 123 6.18 9.49 -5.35
C PHE A 123 4.88 9.82 -4.62
N THR A 124 3.79 9.81 -5.37
CA THR A 124 2.43 9.83 -4.84
C THR A 124 1.80 8.45 -4.97
N VAL A 125 0.89 8.13 -4.04
CA VAL A 125 0.00 6.98 -4.14
C VAL A 125 -1.43 7.49 -4.09
N CYS A 126 -2.15 7.39 -5.19
CA CYS A 126 -3.58 7.69 -5.27
C CYS A 126 -4.36 6.37 -5.17
N ILE A 127 -5.15 6.22 -4.10
CA ILE A 127 -6.01 5.05 -3.87
C ILE A 127 -7.27 5.19 -4.74
N LEU A 128 -7.57 4.19 -5.57
CA LEU A 128 -8.75 4.22 -6.44
C LEU A 128 -9.98 3.65 -5.74
N GLY A 129 -11.14 4.28 -5.95
CA GLY A 129 -12.44 3.73 -5.57
C GLY A 129 -12.98 2.78 -6.64
N GLN A 130 -13.93 1.92 -6.28
CA GLN A 130 -14.54 0.96 -7.23
C GLN A 130 -15.22 1.61 -8.46
N GLU A 131 -15.51 2.91 -8.40
CA GLU A 131 -16.11 3.70 -9.47
C GLU A 131 -15.08 4.14 -10.53
N ASP A 132 -13.80 4.27 -10.16
CA ASP A 132 -12.75 4.86 -11.01
C ASP A 132 -12.02 3.86 -11.92
N ARG A 133 -12.72 2.82 -12.38
CA ARG A 133 -12.13 1.74 -13.19
C ARG A 133 -11.46 2.21 -14.47
N GLN A 134 -11.91 3.34 -15.02
CA GLN A 134 -11.31 3.97 -16.20
C GLN A 134 -9.85 4.41 -15.97
N MET A 135 -9.49 4.80 -14.74
CA MET A 135 -8.14 5.26 -14.41
C MET A 135 -7.10 4.16 -14.60
N VAL A 136 -7.49 2.90 -14.36
CA VAL A 136 -6.61 1.74 -14.56
C VAL A 136 -6.13 1.65 -16.01
N GLY A 137 -7.03 1.88 -16.98
CA GLY A 137 -6.68 1.86 -18.40
C GLY A 137 -5.88 3.09 -18.81
N GLN A 138 -6.30 4.27 -18.35
CA GLN A 138 -5.64 5.55 -18.63
C GLN A 138 -4.15 5.53 -18.25
N PHE A 139 -3.82 4.96 -17.08
CA PHE A 139 -2.46 4.96 -16.57
C PHE A 139 -1.71 3.63 -16.77
N GLY A 140 -2.39 2.54 -17.16
CA GLY A 140 -1.83 1.19 -17.20
C GLY A 140 -1.46 0.64 -18.58
N TYR A 141 -2.10 1.07 -19.67
CA TYR A 141 -1.98 0.38 -20.97
C TYR A 141 -0.99 0.98 -21.95
N ARG A 142 -0.58 2.23 -21.75
CA ARG A 142 0.34 2.94 -22.66
C ARG A 142 1.49 3.54 -21.88
N SER A 143 2.63 3.71 -22.53
CA SER A 143 3.82 4.30 -21.92
C SER A 143 3.70 5.83 -21.87
N GLY A 144 4.11 6.43 -20.75
CA GLY A 144 4.21 7.89 -20.62
C GLY A 144 5.34 8.49 -21.48
N ARG A 145 6.18 7.65 -22.08
CA ARG A 145 7.19 8.07 -23.07
C ARG A 145 6.56 8.37 -24.43
N GLU A 146 5.42 7.79 -24.71
CA GLU A 146 4.73 7.88 -26.00
C GLU A 146 3.56 8.84 -25.96
N ILE A 147 2.90 8.95 -24.80
CA ILE A 147 1.71 9.79 -24.63
C ILE A 147 1.74 10.59 -23.34
N ASN A 148 1.00 11.70 -23.36
CA ASN A 148 0.64 12.40 -22.14
C ASN A 148 -0.53 11.68 -21.45
N LYS A 149 -0.24 10.90 -20.40
CA LYS A 149 -1.28 10.19 -19.62
C LYS A 149 -2.21 11.11 -18.83
N PHE A 150 -1.85 12.37 -18.67
CA PHE A 150 -2.64 13.37 -17.95
C PHE A 150 -3.54 14.18 -18.88
N GLU A 151 -3.49 13.92 -20.19
CA GLU A 151 -4.43 14.53 -21.13
C GLU A 151 -5.87 14.15 -20.74
N ASN A 152 -6.70 15.15 -20.48
CA ASN A 152 -8.09 15.02 -19.99
C ASN A 152 -8.26 14.38 -18.61
N VAL A 153 -7.21 14.37 -17.78
CA VAL A 153 -7.30 13.94 -16.37
C VAL A 153 -7.18 15.16 -15.47
N LYS A 154 -8.09 15.30 -14.50
CA LYS A 154 -7.98 16.32 -13.45
C LYS A 154 -6.96 15.88 -12.41
N TYR A 155 -6.02 16.77 -12.10
CA TYR A 155 -4.99 16.52 -11.11
C TYR A 155 -4.57 17.82 -10.44
N SER A 156 -4.01 17.66 -9.25
CA SER A 156 -3.33 18.68 -8.48
C SER A 156 -1.84 18.34 -8.36
N ILE A 157 -1.02 19.35 -8.08
CA ILE A 157 0.40 19.15 -7.78
C ILE A 157 0.57 19.19 -6.26
N GLY A 158 1.07 18.10 -5.69
CA GLY A 158 1.26 17.94 -4.24
C GLY A 158 2.45 18.73 -3.70
N VAL A 159 2.67 18.66 -2.39
CA VAL A 159 3.79 19.33 -1.70
C VAL A 159 5.17 18.82 -2.16
N THR A 160 5.22 17.58 -2.67
CA THR A 160 6.43 17.00 -3.29
C THR A 160 6.67 17.47 -4.73
N GLY A 161 5.68 18.15 -5.33
CA GLY A 161 5.63 18.48 -6.74
C GLY A 161 5.24 17.31 -7.66
N ALA A 162 4.96 16.13 -7.10
CA ALA A 162 4.44 15.00 -7.87
C ALA A 162 2.91 15.10 -8.02
N PRO A 163 2.33 14.49 -9.08
CA PRO A 163 0.91 14.66 -9.38
C PRO A 163 0.01 13.85 -8.45
N ILE A 164 -1.14 14.43 -8.08
CA ILE A 164 -2.22 13.78 -7.32
C ILE A 164 -3.45 13.75 -8.22
N ILE A 165 -3.98 12.56 -8.50
CA ILE A 165 -5.21 12.41 -9.31
C ILE A 165 -6.41 12.86 -8.49
N ASP A 166 -7.28 13.69 -9.07
CA ASP A 166 -8.37 14.27 -8.29
C ASP A 166 -9.46 13.25 -7.94
N GLN A 167 -9.71 12.30 -8.83
CA GLN A 167 -10.72 11.24 -8.69
C GLN A 167 -10.37 10.17 -7.65
N CYS A 168 -9.17 10.17 -7.07
CA CYS A 168 -8.82 9.18 -6.06
C CYS A 168 -9.64 9.35 -4.77
N ILE A 169 -9.86 8.28 -4.03
CA ILE A 169 -10.63 8.32 -2.76
C ILE A 169 -9.74 8.75 -1.58
N ALA A 170 -8.43 8.56 -1.71
CA ALA A 170 -7.41 9.03 -0.78
C ALA A 170 -6.06 9.14 -1.52
N TYR A 171 -5.13 9.90 -0.96
CA TYR A 171 -3.77 9.97 -1.49
C TYR A 171 -2.72 10.03 -0.40
N LEU A 172 -1.50 9.64 -0.75
CA LEU A 172 -0.29 9.78 0.05
C LEU A 172 0.78 10.44 -0.81
N GLU A 173 1.57 11.33 -0.23
CA GLU A 173 2.81 11.83 -0.80
C GLU A 173 3.99 11.29 0.00
N CYS A 174 4.99 10.76 -0.71
CA CYS A 174 6.08 10.02 -0.10
C CYS A 174 7.43 10.57 -0.53
N ARG A 175 8.37 10.63 0.42
CA ARG A 175 9.81 10.78 0.15
C ARG A 175 10.45 9.40 0.16
N VAL A 176 11.20 9.07 -0.89
CA VAL A 176 11.90 7.78 -1.01
C VAL A 176 13.05 7.74 0.00
N ASP A 177 13.11 6.64 0.73
CA ASP A 177 14.29 6.22 1.47
C ASP A 177 15.20 5.43 0.51
N SER A 178 16.28 6.08 0.07
CA SER A 178 17.21 5.49 -0.89
C SER A 178 18.01 4.33 -0.31
N GLU A 179 18.24 4.31 1.01
CA GLU A 179 19.00 3.24 1.68
C GLU A 179 18.18 1.95 1.77
N LEU A 180 16.85 2.07 1.79
CA LEU A 180 15.92 0.95 1.81
C LEU A 180 15.38 0.58 0.41
N THR A 181 15.84 1.25 -0.65
CA THR A 181 15.43 0.95 -2.03
C THR A 181 16.20 -0.26 -2.55
N ILE A 182 15.49 -1.29 -3.02
CA ILE A 182 16.08 -2.59 -3.36
C ILE A 182 15.74 -2.97 -4.81
N ASP A 183 16.74 -3.49 -5.52
CA ASP A 183 16.57 -4.18 -6.79
C ASP A 183 16.02 -5.59 -6.54
N VAL A 184 14.85 -5.89 -7.09
CA VAL A 184 14.19 -7.20 -6.93
C VAL A 184 13.95 -7.89 -8.28
N GLY A 185 14.87 -7.68 -9.23
CA GLY A 185 14.82 -8.30 -10.55
C GLY A 185 14.16 -7.42 -11.60
N THR A 186 12.92 -7.70 -11.99
CA THR A 186 12.22 -6.88 -13.02
C THR A 186 11.68 -5.56 -12.47
N HIS A 187 11.65 -5.41 -11.14
CA HIS A 187 11.11 -4.25 -10.44
C HIS A 187 12.17 -3.61 -9.54
N THR A 188 11.98 -2.33 -9.24
CA THR A 188 12.59 -1.67 -8.10
C THR A 188 11.54 -1.59 -6.99
N MET A 189 11.92 -2.00 -5.78
CA MET A 189 11.12 -1.83 -4.58
C MET A 189 11.56 -0.52 -3.90
N PHE A 190 10.68 0.47 -3.90
CA PHE A 190 10.93 1.73 -3.20
C PHE A 190 10.23 1.70 -1.84
N VAL A 191 10.95 2.09 -0.79
CA VAL A 191 10.36 2.40 0.51
C VAL A 191 10.17 3.91 0.58
N GLY A 192 8.96 4.37 0.87
CA GLY A 192 8.64 5.78 1.01
C GLY A 192 8.17 6.12 2.41
N GLU A 193 8.74 7.15 3.01
CA GLU A 193 8.19 7.80 4.19
C GLU A 193 7.04 8.72 3.75
N VAL A 194 5.87 8.53 4.36
CA VAL A 194 4.68 9.34 4.09
C VAL A 194 4.83 10.68 4.78
N ILE A 195 4.80 11.77 4.00
CA ILE A 195 4.98 13.14 4.51
C ILE A 195 3.71 14.00 4.41
N GLU A 196 2.74 13.58 3.62
CA GLU A 196 1.42 14.21 3.45
C GLU A 196 0.43 13.14 2.96
N GLY A 197 -0.86 13.32 3.25
CA GLY A 197 -1.90 12.46 2.74
C GLY A 197 -3.27 12.85 3.29
N ASN A 198 -4.32 12.59 2.51
CA ASN A 198 -5.68 12.88 2.94
C ASN A 198 -6.69 11.90 2.34
N VAL A 199 -7.78 11.69 3.06
CA VAL A 199 -8.99 11.03 2.55
C VAL A 199 -9.81 12.09 1.82
N LYS A 200 -10.26 11.76 0.61
CA LYS A 200 -11.10 12.62 -0.23
C LYS A 200 -12.58 12.24 -0.15
N ASN A 201 -12.89 10.95 -0.02
CA ASN A 201 -14.24 10.44 0.22
C ASN A 201 -14.19 9.00 0.77
N GLU A 202 -15.35 8.50 1.17
CA GLU A 202 -15.53 7.18 1.81
C GLU A 202 -15.93 6.06 0.84
N SER A 203 -15.74 6.25 -0.48
CA SER A 203 -16.07 5.21 -1.46
C SER A 203 -15.18 3.97 -1.27
N GLU A 204 -15.76 2.79 -1.53
CA GLU A 204 -15.05 1.53 -1.32
C GLU A 204 -13.77 1.43 -2.18
N PRO A 205 -12.60 1.09 -1.59
CA PRO A 205 -11.37 0.91 -2.33
C PRO A 205 -11.47 -0.20 -3.39
N MET A 206 -10.82 0.03 -4.53
CA MET A 206 -10.76 -0.94 -5.60
C MET A 206 -9.68 -1.99 -5.34
N THR A 207 -10.07 -3.25 -5.28
CA THR A 207 -9.12 -4.38 -5.32
C THR A 207 -8.84 -4.80 -6.76
N TYR A 208 -7.67 -5.39 -7.01
CA TYR A 208 -7.35 -5.96 -8.31
C TYR A 208 -8.31 -7.11 -8.68
N ALA A 209 -8.75 -7.90 -7.69
CA ALA A 209 -9.75 -8.95 -7.89
C ALA A 209 -11.09 -8.37 -8.38
N PHE A 210 -11.58 -7.31 -7.71
CA PHE A 210 -12.78 -6.58 -8.13
C PHE A 210 -12.63 -6.04 -9.55
N TYR A 211 -11.51 -5.38 -9.85
CA TYR A 211 -11.27 -4.84 -11.18
C TYR A 211 -11.32 -5.92 -12.26
N ARG A 212 -10.63 -7.05 -12.07
CA ARG A 212 -10.62 -8.14 -13.06
C ARG A 212 -12.01 -8.71 -13.35
N GLN A 213 -12.88 -8.78 -12.35
CA GLN A 213 -14.26 -9.27 -12.49
C GLN A 213 -15.19 -8.24 -13.14
N ASN A 214 -14.83 -6.95 -13.10
CA ASN A 214 -15.71 -5.86 -13.52
C ASN A 214 -15.16 -5.04 -14.69
N LYS A 215 -13.93 -5.22 -15.15
CA LYS A 215 -13.26 -4.37 -16.17
C LYS A 215 -14.04 -4.18 -17.48
N ASN A 216 -14.85 -5.17 -17.87
CA ASN A 216 -15.66 -5.12 -19.10
C ASN A 216 -17.12 -4.72 -18.85
N LYS A 217 -17.53 -4.57 -17.58
CA LYS A 217 -18.87 -4.11 -17.25
C LYS A 217 -18.92 -2.59 -17.43
N PRO A 218 -20.03 -2.02 -17.92
CA PRO A 218 -20.20 -0.57 -17.92
C PRO A 218 -19.96 0.00 -16.52
N ALA A 219 -19.40 1.20 -16.43
CA ALA A 219 -19.34 1.94 -15.17
C ALA A 219 -20.75 1.93 -14.55
N LYS A 220 -20.85 1.63 -13.25
CA LYS A 220 -22.10 1.98 -12.56
C LYS A 220 -22.10 3.50 -12.61
N THR A 221 -23.01 4.09 -13.37
CA THR A 221 -23.30 5.50 -13.23
C THR A 221 -23.58 5.73 -11.74
N PRO A 222 -22.93 6.71 -11.08
CA PRO A 222 -23.31 7.09 -9.73
C PRO A 222 -24.82 7.20 -9.71
N ALA A 223 -25.48 6.55 -8.73
CA ALA A 223 -26.91 6.71 -8.57
C ALA A 223 -27.15 8.21 -8.43
N ALA A 224 -27.86 8.81 -9.38
CA ALA A 224 -28.08 10.23 -9.35
C ALA A 224 -28.77 10.60 -8.04
N LYS A 225 -28.22 11.58 -7.32
CA LYS A 225 -28.72 11.99 -6.01
C LYS A 225 -30.23 12.22 -6.08
N GLN A 226 -30.94 11.72 -5.09
CA GLN A 226 -32.39 11.87 -4.99
C GLN A 226 -32.72 12.84 -3.86
N TRP A 227 -33.49 13.86 -4.21
CA TRP A 227 -33.96 14.89 -3.29
C TRP A 227 -35.46 14.75 -3.12
N ARG A 228 -35.93 14.60 -1.88
CA ARG A 228 -37.36 14.53 -1.57
C ARG A 228 -37.85 15.85 -1.02
N CYS A 229 -38.91 16.40 -1.61
CA CYS A 229 -39.62 17.54 -1.05
C CYS A 229 -40.32 17.11 0.25
N LYS A 230 -39.97 17.73 1.38
CA LYS A 230 -40.57 17.47 2.70
C LYS A 230 -42.04 17.89 2.78
N VAL A 231 -42.49 18.77 1.88
CA VAL A 231 -43.87 19.29 1.86
C VAL A 231 -44.82 18.32 1.15
N CYS A 232 -44.46 17.81 -0.02
CA CYS A 232 -45.37 17.02 -0.87
C CYS A 232 -44.84 15.64 -1.29
N GLY A 233 -43.62 15.29 -0.91
CA GLY A 233 -43.00 14.00 -1.24
C GLY A 233 -42.48 13.86 -2.67
N TYR A 234 -42.50 14.91 -3.50
CA TYR A 234 -41.92 14.87 -4.84
C TYR A 234 -40.43 14.52 -4.79
N ILE A 235 -39.99 13.60 -5.65
CA ILE A 235 -38.58 13.20 -5.76
C ILE A 235 -37.97 13.81 -7.02
N HIS A 236 -36.91 14.58 -6.82
CA HIS A 236 -36.05 15.11 -7.87
C HIS A 236 -34.77 14.27 -7.98
N THR A 237 -34.32 14.01 -9.20
CA THR A 237 -33.07 13.30 -9.46
C THR A 237 -32.07 14.28 -10.10
N GLY A 238 -30.99 14.61 -9.39
CA GLY A 238 -30.02 15.61 -9.83
C GLY A 238 -28.96 15.91 -8.76
N GLU A 239 -27.84 16.53 -9.15
CA GLU A 239 -26.74 16.90 -8.23
C GLU A 239 -27.20 17.79 -7.07
N GLU A 240 -28.23 18.61 -7.30
CA GLU A 240 -28.80 19.60 -6.37
C GLU A 240 -30.34 19.53 -6.42
N PRO A 241 -31.06 19.94 -5.36
CA PRO A 241 -32.51 20.04 -5.41
C PRO A 241 -32.94 21.18 -6.34
N PRO A 242 -34.15 21.12 -6.92
CA PRO A 242 -34.63 22.20 -7.78
C PRO A 242 -34.89 23.47 -6.96
N GLU A 243 -34.70 24.66 -7.56
CA GLU A 243 -34.94 25.96 -6.90
C GLU A 243 -36.35 26.05 -6.29
N THR A 244 -37.34 25.49 -7.00
CA THR A 244 -38.72 25.33 -6.55
C THR A 244 -39.26 23.96 -6.91
N CYS A 245 -40.02 23.36 -5.99
CA CYS A 245 -40.71 22.10 -6.21
C CYS A 245 -41.75 22.26 -7.34
N PRO A 246 -41.69 21.46 -8.41
CA PRO A 246 -42.61 21.57 -9.54
C PRO A 246 -44.04 21.13 -9.21
N VAL A 247 -44.25 20.47 -8.06
CA VAL A 247 -45.56 19.97 -7.64
C VAL A 247 -46.26 20.97 -6.70
N CYS A 248 -45.57 21.48 -5.68
CA CYS A 248 -46.19 22.32 -4.65
C CYS A 248 -45.60 23.73 -4.53
N GLY A 249 -44.58 24.08 -5.31
CA GLY A 249 -43.93 25.38 -5.27
C GLY A 249 -43.03 25.65 -4.06
N ALA A 250 -42.80 24.66 -3.20
CA ALA A 250 -41.90 24.80 -2.05
C ALA A 250 -40.45 25.11 -2.50
N PRO A 251 -39.71 25.98 -1.82
CA PRO A 251 -38.35 26.33 -2.19
C PRO A 251 -37.37 25.15 -2.02
N SER A 252 -36.19 25.23 -2.62
CA SER A 252 -35.12 24.23 -2.52
C SER A 252 -34.74 23.86 -1.07
N SER A 253 -34.88 24.79 -0.12
CA SER A 253 -34.65 24.55 1.32
C SER A 253 -35.60 23.52 1.94
N GLU A 254 -36.71 23.20 1.26
CA GLU A 254 -37.66 22.18 1.68
C GLU A 254 -37.36 20.79 1.10
N PHE A 255 -36.21 20.59 0.46
CA PHE A 255 -35.76 19.28 0.02
C PHE A 255 -34.77 18.64 1.00
N GLU A 256 -34.89 17.33 1.19
CA GLU A 256 -33.93 16.50 1.91
C GLU A 256 -33.26 15.51 0.95
N LEU A 257 -31.96 15.26 1.13
CA LEU A 257 -31.24 14.22 0.37
C LEU A 257 -31.66 12.85 0.90
N VAL A 258 -32.18 11.99 0.03
CA VAL A 258 -32.62 10.63 0.39
C VAL A 258 -31.72 9.54 -0.18
N GLN A 259 -30.95 9.82 -1.24
CA GLN A 259 -29.99 8.88 -1.82
C GLN A 259 -28.90 9.61 -2.60
#